data_AF-A0AAU8S6G8-F1
#
_entry.id   AF-A0AAU8S6G8-F1
#
_cell.length_a   1.000
_cell.length_b   1.000
_cell.length_c   1.000
_cell.angle_alpha   90.00
_cell.angle_beta   90.00
_cell.angle_gamma   90.00
#
_symmetry.space_group_name_H-M   'P 1'
#
loop_
_entity.id
_entity.type
_entity.pdbx_description
1 polymer ?
#
loop_
_entity_poly.entity_id
_entity_poly.type
_entity_poly.pdbx_seq_one_letter_code
_entity_poly.pdbx_strand_id
1 'polypeptide(L)'
;MSLAPICAAADDQILSELWDLGTCALRAGYCEWIDAHGAAPTTLGWSWFVDVEKIWRIVPDSLTSNLMITSAKGYDVGPANTRQCLLDWLAKFDWRGLLIPLIHD
;
A
#
# COMPACT_ATOMS: atom_id res chain seq x y z
N MET A 1 14.60 4.75 8.14
CA MET A 1 13.28 4.10 8.11
C MET A 1 13.42 2.82 7.33
N SER A 2 13.20 1.69 7.96
CA SER A 2 13.33 0.34 7.38
C SER A 2 11.95 -0.32 7.34
N LEU A 3 11.02 0.28 6.59
CA LEU A 3 9.70 -0.30 6.37
C LEU A 3 9.85 -1.63 5.63
N ALA A 4 9.29 -2.69 6.19
CA ALA A 4 9.24 -4.01 5.59
C ALA A 4 7.82 -4.56 5.68
N PRO A 5 7.39 -5.40 4.72
CA PRO A 5 6.10 -6.04 4.81
C PRO A 5 6.09 -7.04 5.98
N ILE A 6 5.01 -7.04 6.74
CA ILE A 6 4.77 -8.00 7.83
C ILE A 6 3.73 -9.06 7.45
N CYS A 7 2.79 -8.70 6.58
CA CYS A 7 1.83 -9.63 6.01
C CYS A 7 1.33 -9.13 4.66
N ALA A 8 0.97 -10.08 3.80
CA ALA A 8 0.17 -9.84 2.61
C ALA A 8 -0.68 -11.08 2.34
N ALA A 9 -1.89 -10.88 1.84
CA ALA A 9 -2.80 -11.98 1.53
C ALA A 9 -3.68 -11.60 0.34
N ALA A 10 -4.09 -12.62 -0.42
CA ALA A 10 -5.15 -12.46 -1.41
C ALA A 10 -6.50 -12.33 -0.70
N ASP A 11 -7.41 -11.57 -1.29
CA ASP A 11 -8.74 -11.29 -0.74
C ASP A 11 -9.77 -11.19 -1.86
N ASP A 12 -10.66 -12.18 -1.91
CA ASP A 12 -11.72 -12.27 -2.93
C ASP A 12 -12.81 -11.20 -2.74
N GLN A 13 -12.98 -10.66 -1.52
CA GLN A 13 -13.92 -9.57 -1.29
C GLN A 13 -13.42 -8.30 -1.98
N ILE A 14 -12.14 -7.96 -1.81
CA ILE A 14 -11.52 -6.83 -2.51
C ILE A 14 -11.61 -7.03 -4.03
N LEU A 15 -11.42 -8.26 -4.50
CA LEU A 15 -11.55 -8.58 -5.93
C LEU A 15 -12.97 -8.33 -6.45
N SER A 16 -13.99 -8.78 -5.70
CA SER A 16 -15.39 -8.53 -6.03
C SER A 16 -15.73 -7.05 -6.06
N GLU A 17 -15.28 -6.28 -5.07
CA GLU A 17 -15.50 -4.83 -5.01
C GLU A 17 -14.86 -4.10 -6.21
N LEU A 18 -13.68 -4.54 -6.66
CA LEU A 18 -13.05 -4.00 -7.87
C LEU A 18 -13.87 -4.29 -9.13
N TRP A 19 -14.43 -5.50 -9.25
CA TRP A 19 -15.31 -5.85 -10.38
C TRP A 19 -16.60 -5.03 -10.38
N ASP A 20 -17.20 -4.79 -9.20
CA ASP A 20 -18.39 -3.95 -9.06
C ASP A 20 -18.12 -2.49 -9.48
N LEU A 21 -16.87 -2.03 -9.30
CA LEU A 21 -16.40 -0.73 -9.77
C LEU A 21 -15.95 -0.72 -11.26
N GLY A 22 -16.12 -1.83 -11.97
CA GLY A 22 -15.75 -1.97 -13.38
C GLY A 22 -14.24 -2.13 -13.65
N THR A 23 -13.45 -2.45 -12.61
CA THR A 23 -12.02 -2.69 -12.74
C THR A 23 -11.75 -4.15 -13.08
N CYS A 24 -11.15 -4.41 -14.25
CA CYS A 24 -10.75 -5.77 -14.64
C CYS A 24 -9.49 -6.22 -13.87
N ALA A 25 -9.68 -6.77 -12.68
CA ALA A 25 -8.64 -7.39 -11.86
C ALA A 25 -8.67 -8.93 -11.98
N LEU A 26 -7.49 -9.55 -12.01
CA LEU A 26 -7.29 -11.01 -12.00
C LEU A 26 -7.12 -11.56 -10.58
N ARG A 27 -6.50 -10.77 -9.69
CA ARG A 27 -6.30 -11.06 -8.27
C ARG A 27 -6.34 -9.74 -7.51
N ALA A 28 -6.75 -9.79 -6.25
CA ALA A 28 -6.66 -8.66 -5.35
C ALA A 28 -6.32 -9.14 -3.94
N GLY A 29 -5.96 -8.20 -3.08
CA GLY A 29 -5.60 -8.49 -1.71
C GLY A 29 -5.18 -7.24 -0.96
N TYR A 30 -4.58 -7.45 0.21
CA TYR A 30 -4.04 -6.39 1.06
C TYR A 30 -2.63 -6.72 1.52
N CYS A 31 -1.95 -5.72 2.06
CA CYS A 31 -0.68 -5.89 2.75
C CYS A 31 -0.50 -4.84 3.84
N GLU A 32 0.30 -5.20 4.84
CA GLU A 32 0.68 -4.33 5.95
C GLU A 32 2.20 -4.33 6.09
N TRP A 33 2.73 -3.15 6.38
CA TRP A 33 4.15 -2.88 6.52
C TRP A 33 4.42 -2.16 7.82
N ILE A 34 5.56 -2.46 8.43
CA ILE A 34 6.00 -1.78 9.64
C ILE A 34 7.49 -1.41 9.56
N ASP A 35 7.84 -0.27 10.13
CA ASP A 35 9.18 -0.04 10.67
C ASP A 35 9.12 -0.20 12.19
N ALA A 36 9.49 -1.39 12.68
CA ALA A 36 9.49 -1.71 14.11
C ALA A 36 10.78 -1.28 14.83
N HIS A 37 11.77 -0.76 14.11
CA HIS A 37 13.08 -0.41 14.66
C HIS A 37 13.22 1.09 14.96
N GLY A 38 12.26 1.90 14.52
CA GLY A 38 12.18 3.33 14.84
C GLY A 38 11.78 3.61 16.30
N ALA A 39 12.08 4.83 16.77
CA ALA A 39 11.67 5.31 18.09
C ALA A 39 10.13 5.38 18.26
N ALA A 40 9.40 5.49 17.14
CA ALA A 40 7.96 5.34 17.06
C ALA A 40 7.64 4.34 15.94
N PRO A 41 6.88 3.25 16.20
CA PRO A 41 6.48 2.31 15.18
C PRO A 41 5.74 3.01 14.04
N THR A 42 6.19 2.81 12.82
CA THR A 42 5.56 3.39 11.63
C THR A 42 4.84 2.30 10.85
N THR A 43 3.59 2.53 10.48
CA THR A 43 2.77 1.56 9.74
C THR A 43 2.32 2.12 8.39
N LEU A 44 2.23 1.23 7.41
CA LEU A 44 1.71 1.52 6.07
C LEU A 44 0.94 0.29 5.58
N GLY A 45 -0.29 0.47 5.14
CA GLY A 45 -1.14 -0.61 4.64
C GLY A 45 -1.91 -0.18 3.40
N TRP A 46 -2.07 -1.09 2.45
CA TRP A 46 -2.87 -0.82 1.25
C TRP A 46 -3.43 -2.10 0.63
N SER A 47 -4.47 -1.92 -0.17
CA SER A 47 -5.00 -2.98 -1.03
C SER A 47 -4.28 -2.96 -2.38
N TRP A 48 -3.98 -4.14 -2.91
CA TRP A 48 -3.34 -4.33 -4.20
C TRP A 48 -4.24 -5.14 -5.13
N PHE A 49 -4.01 -5.01 -6.43
CA PHE A 49 -4.61 -5.89 -7.43
C PHE A 49 -3.66 -6.12 -8.60
N VAL A 50 -3.88 -7.24 -9.29
CA VAL A 50 -3.18 -7.59 -10.53
C VAL A 50 -4.16 -7.37 -11.67
N ASP A 51 -3.84 -6.48 -12.60
CA ASP A 51 -4.69 -6.24 -13.77
C ASP A 51 -4.54 -7.34 -14.84
N VAL A 52 -5.30 -7.22 -15.94
CA VAL A 52 -5.19 -8.12 -17.11
C VAL A 52 -3.81 -8.07 -17.77
N GLU A 53 -3.10 -6.96 -17.58
CA GLU A 53 -1.67 -6.68 -17.83
C GLU A 53 -0.69 -7.65 -17.12
N LYS A 54 -1.20 -8.33 -16.08
CA LYS A 54 -0.41 -8.96 -15.00
C LYS A 54 0.45 -7.97 -14.21
N ILE A 55 0.07 -6.69 -14.22
CA ILE A 55 0.75 -5.61 -13.50
C ILE A 55 0.10 -5.44 -12.13
N TRP A 56 0.94 -5.47 -11.09
CA TRP A 56 0.53 -5.19 -9.72
C TRP A 56 0.37 -3.69 -9.51
N ARG A 57 -0.83 -3.30 -9.07
CA ARG A 57 -1.25 -1.92 -8.82
C ARG A 57 -1.78 -1.78 -7.40
N ILE A 58 -1.74 -0.55 -6.90
CA ILE A 58 -2.38 -0.17 -5.64
C ILE A 58 -3.83 0.19 -5.97
N VAL A 59 -4.79 -0.33 -5.18
CA VAL A 59 -6.20 0.06 -5.28
C VAL A 59 -6.30 1.56 -4.91
N PRO A 60 -6.93 2.40 -5.75
CA PRO A 60 -7.10 3.82 -5.46
C PRO A 60 -7.67 4.06 -4.06
N ASP A 61 -7.15 5.08 -3.37
CA ASP A 61 -7.56 5.51 -2.03
C ASP A 61 -7.44 4.47 -0.89
N SER A 62 -6.90 3.28 -1.15
CA SER A 62 -6.72 2.23 -0.13
C SER A 62 -5.52 2.45 0.81
N LEU A 63 -4.61 3.37 0.48
CA LEU A 63 -3.40 3.60 1.28
C LEU A 63 -3.75 4.24 2.63
N THR A 64 -3.37 3.54 3.70
CA THR A 64 -3.50 3.96 5.09
C THR A 64 -2.13 3.96 5.77
N SER A 65 -1.94 4.89 6.72
CA SER A 65 -0.72 4.97 7.52
C SER A 65 -0.98 5.70 8.83
N ASN A 66 -0.08 5.57 9.79
CA ASN A 66 -0.07 6.37 11.02
C ASN A 66 0.81 7.65 10.89
N LEU A 67 1.15 8.06 9.67
CA LEU A 67 2.05 9.16 9.40
C LEU A 67 1.29 10.46 9.09
N MET A 68 1.87 11.58 9.51
CA MET A 68 1.56 12.92 9.02
C MET A 68 2.86 13.55 8.56
N ILE A 69 2.97 13.85 7.26
CA ILE A 69 4.16 14.51 6.73
C ILE A 69 4.10 15.99 7.09
N THR A 70 5.24 16.53 7.50
CA THR A 70 5.40 17.96 7.78
C THR A 70 6.19 18.62 6.67
N SER A 71 5.82 19.85 6.33
CA SER A 71 6.60 20.73 5.48
C SER A 71 7.97 21.06 6.10
N ALA A 72 8.87 21.64 5.30
CA ALA A 72 10.17 22.10 5.79
C ALA A 72 10.09 23.15 6.92
N LYS A 73 8.93 23.80 7.09
CA LYS A 73 8.65 24.75 8.18
C LYS A 73 8.06 24.08 9.44
N GLY A 74 7.86 22.76 9.42
CA GLY A 74 7.30 21.99 10.54
C GLY A 74 5.78 21.92 10.59
N TYR A 75 5.07 22.48 9.60
CA TYR A 75 3.60 22.40 9.54
C TYR A 75 3.12 21.12 8.85
N ASP A 76 2.08 20.50 9.37
CA ASP A 76 1.37 19.39 8.73
C ASP A 76 0.95 19.75 7.30
N VAL A 77 1.24 18.88 6.34
CA VAL A 77 0.78 19.06 4.96
C VAL A 77 -0.65 18.54 4.75
N GLY A 78 -1.21 17.89 5.77
CA GLY A 78 -2.54 17.29 5.77
C GLY A 78 -2.57 15.86 5.21
N PRO A 79 -3.68 15.15 5.41
CA PRO A 79 -3.80 13.72 5.11
C PRO A 79 -3.70 13.40 3.61
N ALA A 80 -4.32 14.22 2.74
CA ALA A 80 -4.28 13.99 1.29
C ALA A 80 -2.86 14.12 0.71
N ASN A 81 -2.15 15.19 1.08
CA ASN A 81 -0.77 15.41 0.65
C ASN A 81 0.16 14.35 1.26
N THR A 82 -0.08 13.94 2.51
CA THR A 82 0.67 12.84 3.13
C THR A 82 0.49 11.55 2.34
N ARG A 83 -0.75 11.16 2.00
CA ARG A 83 -1.04 9.99 1.16
C ARG A 83 -0.32 10.07 -0.19
N GLN A 84 -0.37 11.22 -0.86
CA GLN A 84 0.29 11.40 -2.15
C GLN A 84 1.81 11.22 -2.04
N CYS A 85 2.45 11.84 -1.04
CA CYS A 85 3.89 11.68 -0.82
C CYS A 85 4.27 10.22 -0.52
N LEU A 86 3.43 9.47 0.20
CA LEU A 86 3.66 8.05 0.48
C LEU A 86 3.48 7.18 -0.78
N LEU A 87 2.49 7.46 -1.63
CA LEU A 87 2.33 6.81 -2.93
C LEU A 87 3.54 7.09 -3.84
N ASP A 88 3.99 8.34 -3.90
CA ASP A 88 5.18 8.74 -4.66
C ASP A 88 6.45 8.06 -4.13
N TRP A 89 6.52 7.81 -2.82
CA TRP A 89 7.61 7.06 -2.20
C TRP A 89 7.54 5.57 -2.53
N LEU A 90 6.36 4.94 -2.44
CA LEU A 90 6.13 3.55 -2.83
C LEU A 90 6.49 3.31 -4.30
N ALA A 91 6.25 4.29 -5.18
CA ALA A 91 6.59 4.19 -6.59
C ALA A 91 8.11 4.12 -6.87
N LYS A 92 8.96 4.50 -5.90
CA LYS A 92 10.43 4.53 -6.07
C LYS A 92 11.11 3.19 -5.86
N PHE A 93 10.43 2.18 -5.34
CA PHE A 93 11.01 0.86 -5.10
C PHE A 93 10.04 -0.26 -5.47
N ASP A 94 10.59 -1.45 -5.70
CA ASP A 94 9.78 -2.61 -6.09
C ASP A 94 9.15 -3.29 -4.87
N TRP A 95 8.09 -2.68 -4.33
CA TRP A 95 7.31 -3.28 -3.25
C TRP A 95 6.70 -4.63 -3.63
N ARG A 96 6.48 -4.89 -4.93
CA ARG A 96 5.84 -6.10 -5.45
C ARG A 96 6.69 -7.34 -5.17
N GLY A 97 7.98 -7.25 -5.44
CA GLY A 97 8.95 -8.32 -5.12
C GLY A 97 9.04 -8.64 -3.63
N LEU A 98 8.65 -7.69 -2.76
CA LEU A 98 8.61 -7.88 -1.31
C LEU A 98 7.29 -8.52 -0.83
N LEU A 99 6.19 -8.31 -1.55
CA LEU A 99 4.88 -8.90 -1.20
C LEU A 99 4.70 -10.33 -1.71
N ILE A 100 5.13 -10.61 -2.95
CA ILE A 100 4.89 -11.90 -3.62
C ILE A 100 5.26 -13.11 -2.74
N PRO A 101 6.40 -13.12 -2.03
CA PRO A 101 6.78 -14.26 -1.18
C PRO A 101 5.86 -14.49 0.03
N LEU A 102 5.09 -13.49 0.45
CA LEU A 102 4.20 -13.55 1.61
C LEU A 102 2.78 -14.01 1.25
N ILE A 103 2.43 -13.94 -0.03
CA ILE A 103 1.11 -14.28 -0.51
C ILE A 103 1.11 -15.78 -0.82
N HIS A 104 0.51 -16.55 0.08
CA HIS A 104 0.27 -17.97 -0.14
C HIS A 104 -0.98 -18.14 -0.99
N ASP A 105 -0.91 -19.03 -1.99
CA ASP A 105 -2.06 -19.46 -2.79
C ASP A 105 -2.89 -20.53 -2.05
#